data_AF-A0AAJ0A519-F1
#
_entry.id   AF-A0AAJ0A519-F1
#
_cell.length_a   1.000
_cell.length_b   1.000
_cell.length_c   1.000
_cell.angle_alpha   90.00
_cell.angle_beta   90.00
_cell.angle_gamma   90.00
#
_symmetry.space_group_name_H-M   'P 1'
#
loop_
_entity.id
_entity.type
_entity.pdbx_description
1 polymer ?
#
loop_
_entity_poly.entity_id
_entity_poly.type
_entity_poly.pdbx_seq_one_letter_code
_entity_poly.pdbx_strand_id
1 'polypeptide(L)'
;MASKPNAPLACHCLVTVGATARFTQLLTEVLSTAFLDHVTSNRYTHLTLQCGKDYADFSRQILPPILNQYPGIEITAFDFVDDLTTEMIKCRAQAGVREAGVVICHAGTGTILDGMRVSVPLIVVPNPTLKDNHQVELAEEIQRQGYGIWGRLGEIVWALEQLALQLDKTEQQYRPHHVATTGADPVDVDVWQVSSALMNRYSDEPGPAASAAPKRSQVSDSGGVGEEVQREEVAQMTMG
;
A
#
# COMPACT_ATOMS: atom_id res chain seq x y z
N MET A 1 -17.56 37.26 18.84
CA MET A 1 -17.59 36.37 17.65
C MET A 1 -17.20 34.98 18.12
N ALA A 2 -18.18 34.13 18.43
CA ALA A 2 -17.91 32.75 18.81
C ALA A 2 -17.41 32.01 17.57
N SER A 3 -16.17 31.52 17.60
CA SER A 3 -15.68 30.60 16.59
C SER A 3 -16.63 29.41 16.55
N LYS A 4 -17.20 29.12 15.37
CA LYS A 4 -17.89 27.85 15.11
C LYS A 4 -16.99 26.73 15.64
N PRO A 5 -17.50 25.77 16.43
CA PRO A 5 -16.72 24.59 16.74
C PRO A 5 -16.34 23.97 15.38
N ASN A 6 -15.03 23.88 15.13
CA ASN A 6 -14.52 23.27 13.92
C ASN A 6 -15.10 21.86 13.88
N ALA A 7 -15.93 21.55 12.88
CA ALA A 7 -16.44 20.20 12.73
C ALA A 7 -15.22 19.26 12.67
N PRO A 8 -15.22 18.12 13.37
CA PRO A 8 -14.11 17.18 13.29
C PRO A 8 -13.89 16.85 11.81
N LEU A 9 -12.64 16.95 11.36
CA LEU A 9 -12.28 16.61 9.98
C LEU A 9 -12.64 15.15 9.73
N ALA A 10 -13.04 14.81 8.51
CA ALA A 10 -13.38 13.44 8.20
C ALA A 10 -12.12 12.55 8.32
N CYS A 11 -12.24 11.44 9.04
CA CYS A 11 -11.19 10.44 9.19
C CYS A 11 -11.78 9.07 8.84
N HIS A 12 -11.27 8.48 7.75
CA HIS A 12 -11.82 7.28 7.14
C HIS A 12 -10.97 6.06 7.50
N CYS A 13 -11.63 5.02 8.02
CA CYS A 13 -11.06 3.68 8.16
C CYS A 13 -11.68 2.78 7.09
N LEU A 14 -10.87 2.29 6.15
CA LEU A 14 -11.29 1.35 5.13
C LEU A 14 -10.78 -0.04 5.48
N VAL A 15 -11.66 -1.03 5.54
CA VAL A 15 -11.29 -2.44 5.72
C VAL A 15 -11.62 -3.20 4.45
N THR A 16 -10.67 -3.99 3.94
CA THR A 16 -10.84 -4.79 2.73
C THR A 16 -10.32 -6.21 2.89
N VAL A 17 -11.19 -7.18 2.63
CA VAL A 17 -10.86 -8.62 2.64
C VAL A 17 -10.41 -9.14 1.27
N GLY A 18 -10.41 -8.29 0.23
CA GLY A 18 -10.07 -8.67 -1.14
C GLY A 18 -11.22 -9.31 -1.93
N ALA A 19 -10.87 -9.79 -3.13
CA ALA A 19 -11.83 -10.35 -4.09
C ALA A 19 -11.97 -11.88 -4.00
N THR A 20 -10.88 -12.56 -3.66
CA THR A 20 -10.73 -14.01 -3.94
C THR A 20 -11.00 -14.90 -2.73
N ALA A 21 -10.71 -14.45 -1.52
CA ALA A 21 -10.84 -15.23 -0.31
C ALA A 21 -11.82 -14.59 0.68
N ARG A 22 -12.65 -15.44 1.32
CA ARG A 22 -13.46 -15.00 2.46
C ARG A 22 -12.56 -14.79 3.66
N PHE A 23 -12.71 -13.65 4.34
CA PHE A 23 -11.97 -13.37 5.56
C PHE A 23 -12.90 -12.89 6.68
N THR A 24 -13.84 -13.76 7.04
CA THR A 24 -14.85 -13.48 8.08
C THR A 24 -14.21 -13.17 9.44
N GLN A 25 -13.06 -13.78 9.77
CA GLN A 25 -12.35 -13.51 11.03
C GLN A 25 -11.94 -12.04 11.17
N LEU A 26 -11.40 -11.44 10.11
CA LEU A 26 -11.04 -10.02 10.08
C LEU A 26 -12.29 -9.15 10.25
N LEU A 27 -13.37 -9.46 9.52
CA LEU A 27 -14.63 -8.72 9.61
C LEU A 27 -15.25 -8.77 11.01
N THR A 28 -15.22 -9.93 11.66
CA THR A 28 -15.70 -10.09 13.03
C THR A 28 -14.85 -9.29 14.02
N GLU A 29 -13.53 -9.26 13.83
CA GLU A 29 -12.62 -8.52 14.70
C GLU A 29 -12.79 -7.00 14.58
N VAL A 30 -12.89 -6.47 13.35
CA VAL A 30 -13.12 -5.02 13.12
C VAL A 30 -14.53 -4.56 13.52
N LEU A 31 -15.44 -5.50 13.79
CA LEU A 31 -16.75 -5.22 14.36
C LEU A 31 -16.86 -5.56 15.85
N SER A 32 -15.77 -5.99 16.47
CA SER A 32 -15.75 -6.20 17.92
C SER A 32 -15.95 -4.87 18.65
N THR A 33 -16.54 -4.92 19.83
CA THR A 33 -16.73 -3.73 20.68
C THR A 33 -15.38 -3.07 21.00
N ALA A 34 -14.34 -3.88 21.25
CA ALA A 34 -12.98 -3.38 21.49
C ALA A 34 -12.46 -2.51 20.32
N PHE A 35 -12.65 -2.96 19.08
CA PHE A 35 -12.24 -2.19 17.91
C PHE A 35 -13.11 -0.94 17.72
N LEU A 36 -14.43 -1.07 17.82
CA LEU A 36 -15.35 0.06 17.63
C LEU A 36 -15.19 1.15 18.69
N ASP A 37 -14.96 0.77 19.94
CA ASP A 37 -14.67 1.71 21.04
C ASP A 37 -13.35 2.45 20.78
N HIS A 38 -12.33 1.75 20.26
CA HIS A 38 -11.05 2.34 19.89
C HIS A 38 -11.18 3.31 18.70
N VAL A 39 -11.92 2.93 17.65
CA VAL A 39 -12.20 3.78 16.48
C VAL A 39 -12.97 5.04 16.90
N THR A 40 -13.97 4.90 17.78
CA THR A 40 -14.73 6.03 18.33
C THR A 40 -13.84 6.96 19.15
N SER A 41 -12.93 6.40 19.95
CA SER A 41 -12.01 7.17 20.79
C SER A 41 -10.93 7.91 19.99
N ASN A 42 -10.50 7.33 18.87
CA ASN A 42 -9.45 7.87 17.99
C ASN A 42 -9.97 8.74 16.84
N ARG A 43 -11.15 9.34 16.99
CA ARG A 43 -11.72 10.36 16.08
C ARG A 43 -12.01 9.88 14.66
N TYR A 44 -12.05 8.58 14.43
CA TYR A 44 -12.53 8.05 13.15
C TYR A 44 -14.02 8.35 13.04
N THR A 45 -14.42 8.92 11.90
CA THR A 45 -15.81 9.30 11.65
C THR A 45 -16.51 8.34 10.71
N HIS A 46 -15.76 7.67 9.83
CA HIS A 46 -16.31 6.74 8.86
C HIS A 46 -15.55 5.41 8.91
N LEU A 47 -16.29 4.31 9.04
CA LEU A 47 -15.79 2.95 8.92
C LEU A 47 -16.42 2.31 7.67
N THR A 48 -15.60 2.02 6.67
CA THR A 48 -16.06 1.47 5.39
C THR A 48 -15.54 0.05 5.24
N LEU A 49 -16.43 -0.91 5.06
CA LEU A 49 -16.11 -2.34 5.02
C LEU A 49 -16.39 -2.91 3.63
N GLN A 50 -15.35 -3.35 2.94
CA GLN A 50 -15.51 -4.13 1.72
C GLN A 50 -15.62 -5.61 2.11
N CYS A 51 -16.84 -6.16 2.03
CA CYS A 51 -17.13 -7.53 2.45
C CYS A 51 -17.22 -8.52 1.27
N GLY A 52 -17.17 -8.03 0.02
CA GLY A 52 -17.28 -8.87 -1.16
C GLY A 52 -18.55 -9.74 -1.14
N LYS A 53 -18.40 -11.03 -1.51
CA LYS A 53 -19.50 -12.02 -1.57
C LYS A 53 -20.27 -12.21 -0.25
N ASP A 54 -19.68 -11.83 0.88
CA ASP A 54 -20.31 -11.97 2.19
C ASP A 54 -21.15 -10.72 2.57
N TYR A 55 -21.21 -9.71 1.70
CA TYR A 55 -21.94 -8.46 1.91
C TYR A 55 -23.44 -8.66 2.20
N ALA A 56 -24.10 -9.58 1.51
CA ALA A 56 -25.54 -9.78 1.64
C ALA A 56 -25.95 -10.27 3.04
N ASP A 57 -25.18 -11.19 3.62
CA ASP A 57 -25.42 -11.70 4.96
C ASP A 57 -25.00 -10.69 6.01
N PHE A 58 -23.86 -10.04 5.78
CA PHE A 58 -23.28 -9.05 6.68
C PHE A 58 -24.15 -7.80 6.84
N SER A 59 -24.67 -7.26 5.74
CA SER A 59 -25.53 -6.06 5.73
C SER A 59 -26.88 -6.30 6.40
N ARG A 60 -27.42 -7.52 6.32
CA ARG A 60 -28.77 -7.83 6.85
C ARG A 60 -28.76 -8.23 8.32
N GLN A 61 -27.73 -8.96 8.76
CA GLN A 61 -27.73 -9.57 10.09
C GLN A 61 -26.79 -8.87 11.06
N ILE A 62 -25.64 -8.38 10.58
CA ILE A 62 -24.55 -7.94 11.45
C ILE A 62 -24.51 -6.41 11.60
N LEU A 63 -24.72 -5.65 10.53
CA LEU A 63 -24.67 -4.18 10.60
C LEU A 63 -25.80 -3.52 11.41
N PRO A 64 -27.09 -3.89 11.27
CA PRO A 64 -28.18 -3.19 11.94
C PRO A 64 -28.06 -3.05 13.47
N PRO A 65 -27.67 -4.10 14.24
CA PRO A 65 -27.50 -3.96 15.68
C PRO A 65 -26.33 -3.03 16.04
N ILE A 66 -25.25 -3.05 15.26
CA ILE A 66 -24.04 -2.26 15.50
C ILE A 66 -24.29 -0.78 15.23
N LEU A 67 -24.99 -0.46 14.14
CA LEU A 67 -25.37 0.91 13.78
C LEU A 67 -26.18 1.60 14.89
N ASN A 68 -27.06 0.85 15.56
CA ASN A 68 -27.85 1.38 16.67
C ASN A 68 -27.01 1.64 17.93
N GLN A 69 -25.92 0.89 18.12
CA GLN A 69 -25.06 1.01 19.29
C GLN A 69 -24.04 2.16 19.16
N TYR A 70 -23.63 2.49 17.93
CA TYR A 70 -22.59 3.50 17.65
C TYR A 70 -23.08 4.61 16.71
N PRO A 71 -24.00 5.50 17.14
CA PRO A 71 -24.55 6.56 16.29
C PRO A 71 -23.53 7.67 15.94
N GLY A 72 -22.35 7.67 16.57
CA GLY A 72 -21.28 8.65 16.35
C GLY A 72 -20.34 8.33 15.17
N ILE A 73 -20.42 7.13 14.60
CA ILE A 73 -19.60 6.68 13.46
C ILE A 73 -20.51 6.27 12.32
N GLU A 74 -20.19 6.71 11.12
CA GLU A 74 -20.83 6.22 9.91
C GLU A 74 -20.20 4.89 9.49
N ILE A 75 -20.90 3.78 9.74
CA ILE A 75 -20.46 2.44 9.33
C ILE A 75 -21.16 2.07 8.04
N THR A 76 -20.39 1.88 6.97
CA THR A 76 -20.89 1.46 5.66
C THR A 76 -20.22 0.16 5.27
N ALA A 77 -20.93 -0.68 4.52
CA ALA A 77 -20.33 -1.82 3.86
C ALA A 77 -20.73 -1.85 2.40
N PHE A 78 -19.88 -2.44 1.58
CA PHE A 78 -20.11 -2.61 0.16
C PHE A 78 -19.50 -3.93 -0.35
N ASP A 79 -19.94 -4.34 -1.54
CA ASP A 79 -19.43 -5.53 -2.23
C ASP A 79 -18.06 -5.23 -2.87
N PHE A 80 -17.53 -6.14 -3.69
CA PHE A 80 -16.35 -5.93 -4.49
C PHE A 80 -16.56 -4.79 -5.51
N VAL A 81 -15.54 -3.95 -5.66
CA VAL A 81 -15.50 -2.83 -6.63
C VAL A 81 -14.22 -2.97 -7.44
N ASP A 82 -14.31 -2.75 -8.74
CA ASP A 82 -13.17 -2.85 -9.66
C ASP A 82 -12.09 -1.80 -9.38
N ASP A 83 -12.49 -0.60 -8.94
CA ASP A 83 -11.58 0.46 -8.53
C ASP A 83 -11.69 0.78 -7.03
N LEU A 84 -10.89 0.09 -6.22
CA LEU A 84 -10.76 0.36 -4.79
C LEU A 84 -10.00 1.66 -4.49
N THR A 85 -9.25 2.19 -5.47
CA THR A 85 -8.44 3.41 -5.35
C THR A 85 -9.29 4.60 -4.90
N THR A 86 -10.51 4.72 -5.43
CA THR A 86 -11.43 5.81 -5.09
C THR A 86 -11.78 5.85 -3.60
N GLU A 87 -11.95 4.69 -2.97
CA GLU A 87 -12.19 4.59 -1.53
C GLU A 87 -10.91 4.83 -0.73
N MET A 88 -9.77 4.30 -1.19
CA MET A 88 -8.47 4.54 -0.54
C MET A 88 -8.09 6.03 -0.54
N ILE A 89 -8.38 6.78 -1.60
CA ILE A 89 -8.12 8.23 -1.67
C ILE A 89 -8.83 8.99 -0.54
N LYS A 90 -9.98 8.50 -0.05
CA LYS A 90 -10.68 9.11 1.10
C LYS A 90 -9.90 8.93 2.41
N CYS A 91 -9.10 7.87 2.54
CA CYS A 91 -8.21 7.66 3.67
C CYS A 91 -6.93 8.49 3.59
N ARG A 92 -6.63 9.15 2.46
CA ARG A 92 -5.46 10.01 2.34
C ARG A 92 -5.71 11.37 2.99
N ALA A 93 -4.78 11.81 3.85
CA ALA A 93 -4.82 13.15 4.43
C ALA A 93 -4.93 14.23 3.34
N GLN A 94 -5.81 15.21 3.55
CA GLN A 94 -5.91 16.41 2.72
C GLN A 94 -6.06 17.61 3.63
N ALA A 95 -5.07 18.50 3.60
CA ALA A 95 -5.02 19.67 4.46
C ALA A 95 -6.32 20.49 4.41
N GLY A 96 -6.95 20.67 5.58
CA GLY A 96 -8.18 21.45 5.73
C GLY A 96 -9.48 20.75 5.32
N VAL A 97 -9.43 19.52 4.83
CA VAL A 97 -10.62 18.76 4.39
C VAL A 97 -10.77 17.44 5.14
N ARG A 98 -9.71 16.65 5.26
CA ARG A 98 -9.74 15.32 5.90
C ARG A 98 -8.42 14.98 6.58
N GLU A 99 -8.53 14.29 7.71
CA GLU A 99 -7.38 13.77 8.46
C GLU A 99 -6.82 12.50 7.79
N ALA A 100 -5.63 12.08 8.23
CA ALA A 100 -5.03 10.82 7.79
C ALA A 100 -5.90 9.66 8.30
N GLY A 101 -6.50 8.94 7.37
CA GLY A 101 -7.21 7.70 7.65
C GLY A 101 -6.29 6.50 7.65
N VAL A 102 -6.89 5.30 7.67
CA VAL A 102 -6.17 4.03 7.62
C VAL A 102 -6.86 3.07 6.67
N VAL A 103 -6.05 2.27 5.97
CA VAL A 103 -6.53 1.13 5.19
C VAL A 103 -6.04 -0.16 5.84
N ILE A 104 -6.98 -0.97 6.32
CA ILE A 104 -6.73 -2.31 6.84
C ILE A 104 -7.06 -3.30 5.72
N CYS A 105 -6.04 -3.97 5.22
CA CYS A 105 -6.19 -4.93 4.13
C CYS A 105 -5.76 -6.31 4.56
N HIS A 106 -6.42 -7.32 4.02
CA HIS A 106 -5.82 -8.65 3.94
C HIS A 106 -4.49 -8.56 3.17
N ALA A 107 -3.59 -9.53 3.36
CA ALA A 107 -2.31 -9.62 2.65
C ALA A 107 -2.43 -9.93 1.14
N GLY A 108 -3.40 -9.33 0.45
CA GLY A 108 -3.57 -9.36 -0.99
C GLY A 108 -2.65 -8.36 -1.67
N THR A 109 -1.80 -8.86 -2.56
CA THR A 109 -0.78 -8.07 -3.25
C THR A 109 -1.36 -6.87 -4.01
N GLY A 110 -2.48 -7.04 -4.71
CA GLY A 110 -3.10 -5.95 -5.49
C GLY A 110 -3.52 -4.77 -4.60
N THR A 111 -4.21 -5.07 -3.51
CA THR A 111 -4.67 -4.06 -2.55
C THR A 111 -3.50 -3.32 -1.87
N ILE A 112 -2.42 -4.03 -1.53
CA ILE A 112 -1.22 -3.41 -0.96
C ILE A 112 -0.60 -2.44 -1.97
N LEU A 113 -0.44 -2.85 -3.22
CA LEU A 113 0.13 -2.02 -4.27
C LEU A 113 -0.72 -0.77 -4.55
N ASP A 114 -2.05 -0.92 -4.57
CA ASP A 114 -2.98 0.19 -4.74
C ASP A 114 -2.87 1.19 -3.57
N GLY A 115 -2.78 0.69 -2.34
CA GLY A 115 -2.58 1.53 -1.16
C GLY A 115 -1.25 2.30 -1.21
N MET A 116 -0.16 1.62 -1.59
CA MET A 116 1.15 2.26 -1.76
C MET A 116 1.12 3.34 -2.83
N ARG A 117 0.42 3.09 -3.94
CA ARG A 117 0.27 4.05 -5.05
C ARG A 117 -0.46 5.32 -4.63
N VAL A 118 -1.46 5.21 -3.75
CA VAL A 118 -2.20 6.37 -3.22
C VAL A 118 -1.47 7.01 -2.03
N SER A 119 -0.44 6.35 -1.48
CA SER A 119 0.32 6.77 -0.30
C SER A 119 -0.57 6.91 0.93
N VAL A 120 -1.40 5.91 1.18
CA VAL A 120 -2.24 5.82 2.38
C VAL A 120 -1.54 5.03 3.48
N PRO A 121 -1.82 5.33 4.75
CA PRO A 121 -1.37 4.48 5.85
C PRO A 121 -2.00 3.08 5.75
N LEU A 122 -1.16 2.04 5.77
CA LEU A 122 -1.56 0.66 5.53
C LEU A 122 -1.32 -0.24 6.74
N ILE A 123 -2.31 -1.07 7.06
CA ILE A 123 -2.18 -2.22 7.96
C ILE A 123 -2.46 -3.47 7.15
N VAL A 124 -1.49 -4.40 7.16
CA VAL A 124 -1.57 -5.66 6.42
C VAL A 124 -1.82 -6.78 7.41
N VAL A 125 -2.99 -7.43 7.30
CA VAL A 125 -3.40 -8.55 8.15
C VAL A 125 -3.36 -9.83 7.32
N PRO A 126 -2.35 -10.70 7.47
CA PRO A 126 -2.31 -11.98 6.78
C PRO A 126 -3.40 -12.91 7.32
N ASN A 127 -3.96 -13.75 6.44
CA ASN A 127 -4.95 -14.74 6.84
C ASN A 127 -4.25 -16.03 7.29
N PRO A 128 -4.30 -16.41 8.58
CA PRO A 128 -3.62 -17.61 9.08
C PRO A 128 -4.28 -18.91 8.61
N THR A 129 -5.51 -18.84 8.08
CA THR A 129 -6.27 -20.02 7.64
C THR A 129 -5.92 -20.41 6.20
N LEU A 130 -5.37 -19.48 5.40
CA LEU A 130 -4.83 -19.80 4.09
C LEU A 130 -3.42 -20.38 4.27
N LYS A 131 -3.12 -21.47 3.55
CA LYS A 131 -1.87 -22.24 3.65
C LYS A 131 -0.61 -21.51 3.16
N ASP A 132 -0.74 -20.27 2.70
CA ASP A 132 0.34 -19.56 2.03
C ASP A 132 1.08 -18.67 3.04
N ASN A 133 2.16 -19.20 3.61
CA ASN A 133 3.08 -18.43 4.46
C ASN A 133 3.61 -17.16 3.76
N HIS A 134 3.56 -17.12 2.43
CA HIS A 134 3.90 -15.95 1.63
C HIS A 134 3.12 -14.68 2.00
N GLN A 135 1.90 -14.81 2.53
CA GLN A 135 1.15 -13.65 3.04
C GLN A 135 1.84 -13.00 4.24
N VAL A 136 2.41 -13.81 5.13
CA VAL A 136 3.14 -13.33 6.31
C VAL A 136 4.47 -12.70 5.88
N GLU A 137 5.22 -13.36 5.00
CA GLU A 137 6.48 -12.85 4.44
C GLU A 137 6.28 -11.47 3.79
N LEU A 138 5.20 -11.30 3.02
CA LEU A 138 4.87 -10.03 2.41
C LEU A 138 4.54 -8.94 3.46
N ALA A 139 3.77 -9.27 4.49
CA ALA A 139 3.44 -8.32 5.55
C ALA A 139 4.68 -7.90 6.36
N GLU A 140 5.58 -8.84 6.66
CA GLU A 140 6.84 -8.58 7.34
C GLU A 140 7.75 -7.67 6.50
N GLU A 141 7.87 -7.91 5.20
CA GLU A 141 8.68 -7.09 4.30
C GLU A 141 8.12 -5.66 4.18
N ILE A 142 6.80 -5.51 4.08
CA ILE A 142 6.13 -4.19 4.05
C ILE A 142 6.43 -3.39 5.33
N GLN A 143 6.41 -4.04 6.49
CA GLN A 143 6.78 -3.40 7.75
C GLN A 143 8.27 -3.08 7.81
N ARG A 144 9.14 -3.99 7.36
CA ARG A 144 10.59 -3.80 7.34
C ARG A 144 11.01 -2.60 6.50
N GLN A 145 10.32 -2.39 5.39
CA GLN A 145 10.53 -1.25 4.49
C GLN A 145 9.86 0.05 4.99
N GLY A 146 8.99 -0.04 6.00
CA GLY A 146 8.29 1.13 6.56
C GLY A 146 7.11 1.62 5.73
N TYR A 147 6.57 0.79 4.83
CA TYR A 147 5.41 1.15 4.00
C TYR A 147 4.06 0.91 4.70
N GLY A 148 4.04 0.07 5.74
CA GLY A 148 2.84 -0.20 6.53
C GLY A 148 3.18 -0.98 7.80
N ILE A 149 2.15 -1.33 8.58
CA ILE A 149 2.28 -2.16 9.78
C ILE A 149 1.76 -3.56 9.50
N TRP A 150 2.49 -4.57 9.97
CA TRP A 150 1.98 -5.93 10.04
C TRP A 150 1.00 -6.06 11.21
N GLY A 151 -0.26 -6.35 10.89
CA GLY A 151 -1.32 -6.58 11.86
C GLY A 151 -1.54 -8.06 12.10
N ARG A 152 -1.68 -8.46 13.36
CA ARG A 152 -2.07 -9.81 13.75
C ARG A 152 -3.55 -9.84 14.13
N LEU A 153 -4.25 -10.91 13.77
CA LEU A 153 -5.61 -11.16 14.26
C LEU A 153 -5.61 -11.26 15.80
N GLY A 154 -6.54 -10.56 16.43
CA GLY A 154 -6.67 -10.34 17.87
C GLY A 154 -5.94 -9.09 18.37
N GLU A 155 -5.06 -8.49 17.58
CA GLU A 155 -4.18 -7.38 17.97
C GLU A 155 -4.27 -6.21 16.96
N ILE A 156 -5.36 -6.10 16.19
CA ILE A 156 -5.51 -5.01 15.21
C ILE A 156 -5.51 -3.64 15.89
N VAL A 157 -6.04 -3.53 17.11
CA VAL A 157 -6.00 -2.30 17.90
C VAL A 157 -4.57 -1.85 18.15
N TRP A 158 -3.69 -2.78 18.53
CA TRP A 158 -2.26 -2.51 18.69
C TRP A 158 -1.62 -2.07 17.38
N ALA A 159 -1.97 -2.70 16.26
CA ALA A 159 -1.46 -2.30 14.95
C ALA A 159 -1.84 -0.86 14.56
N LEU A 160 -3.04 -0.39 14.94
CA LEU A 160 -3.48 0.99 14.74
C LEU A 160 -2.65 1.98 15.57
N GLU A 161 -2.38 1.67 16.85
CA GLU A 161 -1.54 2.50 17.70
C GLU A 161 -0.12 2.61 17.14
N GLN A 162 0.45 1.49 16.69
CA GLN A 162 1.78 1.45 16.10
C GLN A 162 1.86 2.20 14.78
N LEU A 163 0.80 2.15 13.97
CA LEU A 163 0.73 2.92 12.74
C LEU A 163 0.76 4.43 13.03
N ALA A 164 0.02 4.90 14.02
CA ALA A 164 0.03 6.31 14.41
C ALA A 164 1.45 6.76 14.80
N LEU A 165 2.16 5.96 15.61
CA LEU A 165 3.54 6.23 15.99
C LEU A 165 4.51 6.21 14.80
N GLN A 166 4.30 5.32 13.83
CA GLN A 166 5.11 5.26 12.61
C GLN A 166 4.89 6.49 11.72
N LEU A 167 3.65 6.96 11.58
CA LEU A 167 3.35 8.19 10.84
C LEU A 167 4.02 9.40 11.49
N ASP A 168 3.90 9.55 12.81
CA ASP A 168 4.56 10.62 13.56
C ASP A 168 6.08 10.59 13.37
N LYS A 169 6.69 9.39 13.44
CA LYS A 169 8.13 9.22 13.22
C LYS A 169 8.52 9.59 11.79
N THR A 170 7.71 9.18 10.80
CA THR A 170 7.96 9.47 9.38
C THR A 170 7.86 10.98 9.11
N GLU A 171 6.86 11.66 9.66
CA GLU A 171 6.71 13.11 9.56
C GLU A 171 7.89 13.87 10.21
N GLN A 172 8.39 13.38 11.34
CA GLN A 172 9.55 13.97 12.00
C GLN A 172 10.86 13.75 11.23
N GLN A 173 11.05 12.54 10.69
CA GLN A 173 12.26 12.16 9.98
C GLN A 173 12.34 12.80 8.59
N TYR A 174 11.20 12.95 7.90
CA TYR A 174 11.11 13.47 6.54
C TYR A 174 10.34 14.79 6.49
N ARG A 175 10.71 15.75 7.33
CA ARG A 175 10.08 17.08 7.29
C ARG A 175 10.28 17.72 5.92
N PRO A 176 9.20 18.16 5.23
CA PRO A 176 9.34 18.89 4.00
C PRO A 176 10.15 20.17 4.28
N HIS A 177 11.18 20.40 3.47
CA HIS A 177 11.95 21.63 3.56
C HIS A 177 11.04 22.78 3.13
N HIS A 178 10.93 23.80 3.98
CA HIS A 178 10.10 24.96 3.68
C HIS A 178 10.73 25.75 2.53
N VAL A 179 10.16 25.63 1.33
CA VAL A 179 10.54 26.49 0.20
C VAL A 179 9.87 27.84 0.43
N ALA A 180 10.66 28.85 0.81
CA ALA A 180 10.15 30.20 0.99
C ALA A 180 9.68 30.75 -0.38
N THR A 181 8.38 30.82 -0.59
CA THR A 181 7.75 31.55 -1.71
C THR A 181 7.75 33.06 -1.44
N THR A 182 8.93 33.61 -1.15
CA THR A 182 9.15 35.07 -1.08
C THR A 182 9.57 35.55 -2.45
N GLY A 183 8.59 35.87 -3.32
CA GLY A 183 8.75 36.76 -4.47
C GLY A 183 9.83 36.44 -5.52
N ALA A 184 10.45 35.27 -5.48
CA ALA A 184 11.30 34.78 -6.55
C ALA A 184 10.44 33.97 -7.52
N ASP A 185 10.55 34.29 -8.81
CA ASP A 185 9.96 33.51 -9.90
C ASP A 185 10.17 32.01 -9.66
N PRO A 186 9.21 31.14 -10.00
CA PRO A 186 9.38 29.70 -9.86
C PRO A 186 10.69 29.33 -10.54
N VAL A 187 11.65 28.83 -9.75
CA VAL A 187 12.91 28.34 -10.31
C VAL A 187 12.52 27.11 -11.12
N ASP A 188 12.41 27.29 -12.43
CA ASP A 188 12.17 26.22 -13.39
C ASP A 188 13.45 25.38 -13.48
N VAL A 189 13.62 24.51 -12.49
CA VAL A 189 14.73 23.57 -12.45
C VAL A 189 14.31 22.39 -13.32
N ASP A 190 14.70 22.43 -14.60
CA ASP A 190 14.62 21.26 -15.44
C ASP A 190 15.58 20.20 -14.91
N VAL A 191 15.00 19.18 -14.25
CA VAL A 191 15.70 18.05 -13.65
C VAL A 191 16.57 17.31 -14.69
N TRP A 192 16.18 17.34 -15.97
CA TRP A 192 16.93 16.73 -17.07
C TRP A 192 18.17 17.55 -17.45
N GLN A 193 18.13 18.88 -17.38
CA GLN A 193 19.34 19.70 -17.55
C GLN A 193 20.37 19.46 -16.45
N VAL A 194 19.93 19.30 -15.20
CA VAL A 194 20.83 19.05 -14.07
C VAL A 194 21.48 17.67 -14.17
N SER A 195 20.72 16.64 -14.59
CA SER A 195 21.27 15.29 -14.83
C SER A 195 22.29 15.30 -15.97
N SER A 196 21.99 16.02 -17.05
CA SER A 196 22.92 16.17 -18.19
C SER A 196 24.24 16.81 -17.75
N ALA A 197 24.17 17.88 -16.94
CA ALA A 197 25.35 18.56 -16.42
C ALA A 197 26.16 17.69 -15.44
N LEU A 198 25.51 16.84 -14.66
CA LEU A 198 26.17 15.86 -13.77
C LEU A 198 26.85 14.74 -14.56
N MET A 199 26.22 14.22 -15.61
CA MET A 199 26.78 13.19 -16.48
C MET A 199 27.94 13.72 -17.33
N ASN A 200 27.90 15.00 -17.71
CA ASN A 200 29.01 15.63 -18.44
C ASN A 200 30.28 15.80 -17.57
N ARG A 201 30.16 15.88 -16.23
CA ARG A 201 31.32 15.87 -15.33
C ARG A 201 32.05 14.53 -15.28
N TYR A 202 31.38 13.44 -15.66
CA TYR A 202 32.00 12.13 -15.84
C TYR A 202 32.60 11.91 -17.23
N SER A 203 32.39 12.85 -18.16
CA SER A 203 32.87 12.74 -19.54
C SER A 203 34.27 13.35 -19.75
N ASP A 204 34.77 14.13 -18.77
CA ASP A 204 36.06 14.82 -18.84
C ASP A 204 37.18 14.19 -17.99
N GLU A 205 36.95 13.04 -17.33
CA GLU A 205 38.06 12.27 -16.76
C GLU A 205 38.67 11.36 -17.84
N PRO A 206 40.00 11.42 -18.08
CA PRO A 206 40.65 10.43 -18.92
C PRO A 206 40.49 9.07 -18.24
N GLY A 207 39.72 8.18 -18.90
CA GLY A 207 39.47 6.83 -18.39
C GLY A 207 40.78 6.11 -18.03
N PRO A 208 40.76 5.25 -16.99
CA PRO A 208 41.97 4.56 -16.54
C PRO A 208 42.57 3.75 -17.71
N ALA A 209 43.90 3.88 -17.85
CA ALA A 209 44.68 3.28 -18.92
C ALA A 209 44.34 1.79 -19.10
N ALA A 210 44.03 1.40 -20.34
CA ALA A 210 43.77 0.03 -20.74
C ALA A 210 44.94 -0.88 -20.33
N SER A 211 44.71 -1.78 -19.37
CA SER A 211 45.62 -2.89 -19.13
C SER A 211 45.45 -3.92 -20.27
N ALA A 212 46.58 -4.32 -20.85
CA ALA A 212 46.64 -5.14 -22.04
C ALA A 212 45.95 -6.50 -21.87
N ALA A 213 44.99 -6.78 -22.76
CA ALA A 213 44.40 -8.11 -22.93
C ALA A 213 45.43 -9.08 -23.56
N PRO A 214 45.44 -10.37 -23.17
CA PRO A 214 46.32 -11.35 -23.79
C PRO A 214 45.82 -11.72 -25.20
N LYS A 215 46.77 -11.82 -26.14
CA LYS A 215 46.53 -12.16 -27.56
C LYS A 215 45.85 -13.52 -27.72
N ARG A 216 44.70 -13.54 -28.40
CA ARG A 216 44.04 -14.75 -28.89
C ARG A 216 44.55 -15.06 -30.30
N SER A 217 45.18 -16.22 -30.48
CA SER A 217 45.60 -16.75 -31.78
C SER A 217 44.39 -17.14 -32.64
N GLN A 218 44.44 -16.76 -33.91
CA GLN A 218 43.48 -17.16 -34.95
C GLN A 218 43.59 -18.66 -35.24
N VAL A 219 42.46 -19.37 -35.30
CA VAL A 219 42.25 -20.46 -36.26
C VAL A 219 40.79 -20.42 -36.74
N SER A 220 40.68 -20.74 -38.02
CA SER A 220 39.63 -20.64 -39.02
C SER A 220 38.39 -21.53 -38.87
N ASP A 221 37.27 -20.96 -39.31
CA ASP A 221 36.33 -21.47 -40.34
C ASP A 221 35.27 -22.56 -40.01
N SER A 222 34.07 -22.23 -40.50
CA SER A 222 32.96 -23.08 -40.95
C SER A 222 32.09 -23.87 -39.94
N GLY A 223 30.78 -23.63 -40.02
CA GLY A 223 29.76 -24.68 -39.85
C GLY A 223 28.58 -24.38 -38.93
N GLY A 224 27.37 -24.29 -39.50
CA GLY A 224 26.15 -24.82 -38.86
C GLY A 224 25.23 -23.84 -38.16
N VAL A 225 24.32 -23.24 -38.91
CA VAL A 225 23.06 -22.67 -38.39
C VAL A 225 22.06 -23.83 -38.23
N GLY A 226 21.46 -23.95 -37.04
CA GLY A 226 20.19 -24.66 -36.85
C GLY A 226 20.25 -25.92 -36.00
N GLU A 227 20.32 -25.80 -34.67
CA GLU A 227 19.95 -26.90 -33.77
C GLU A 227 19.71 -26.46 -32.31
N GLU A 228 18.97 -25.37 -32.05
CA GLU A 228 18.60 -25.03 -30.66
C GLU A 228 17.16 -24.53 -30.47
N VAL A 229 16.38 -24.42 -31.55
CA VAL A 229 14.96 -24.00 -31.49
C VAL A 229 13.99 -25.20 -31.53
N GLN A 230 14.49 -26.44 -31.60
CA GLN A 230 13.66 -27.67 -31.72
C GLN A 230 13.60 -28.53 -30.45
N ARG A 231 13.84 -27.96 -29.26
CA ARG A 231 13.73 -28.72 -27.99
C ARG A 231 12.59 -28.30 -27.06
N GLU A 232 11.87 -27.22 -27.36
CA GLU A 232 10.66 -26.85 -26.58
C GLU A 232 9.33 -27.28 -27.24
N GLU A 233 9.30 -27.59 -28.53
CA GLU A 233 8.05 -27.95 -29.22
C GLU A 233 7.69 -29.45 -29.17
N VAL A 234 8.61 -30.33 -28.75
CA VAL A 234 8.38 -31.79 -28.69
C VAL A 234 7.93 -32.28 -27.31
N ALA A 235 7.97 -31.44 -26.27
CA ALA A 235 7.56 -31.82 -24.91
C ALA A 235 6.04 -31.63 -24.63
N GLN A 236 5.29 -30.98 -25.52
CA GLN A 236 3.84 -30.76 -25.36
C GLN A 236 2.95 -31.73 -26.17
N MET A 237 3.52 -32.70 -26.88
CA MET A 237 2.76 -33.73 -27.60
C MET A 237 3.11 -35.14 -27.10
N THR A 238 3.08 -35.40 -25.79
CA THR A 238 2.96 -36.76 -25.24
C THR A 238 2.33 -36.77 -23.84
N MET A 239 1.09 -36.32 -23.73
CA MET A 239 0.17 -36.75 -22.67
C MET A 239 -1.24 -36.77 -23.27
N GLY A 240 -1.48 -37.79 -24.10
CA GLY A 240 -2.81 -38.34 -24.34
C GLY A 240 -2.96 -39.59 -23.48
#